data_AF-A0AAD9NG49-F1
#
_entry.id   AF-A0AAD9NG49-F1
#
_cell.length_a   1.000
_cell.length_b   1.000
_cell.length_c   1.000
_cell.angle_alpha   90.00
_cell.angle_beta   90.00
_cell.angle_gamma   90.00
#
_symmetry.space_group_name_H-M   'P 1'
#
loop_
_entity.id
_entity.type
_entity.pdbx_description
1 polymer ?
#
loop_
_entity_poly.entity_id
_entity_poly.type
_entity_poly.pdbx_seq_one_letter_code
_entity_poly.pdbx_strand_id
1 'polypeptide(L)'
;MRFARYQRGQRMRGVKACFEELKDSRLIEDTFTIDEVTEMLDGLLAVVNGEVETELINTAHTNILLLRQLFQQAEKWHLKLQADISELENRELLEKIKDFEEREFSGTKREADFNPMPLMKLEPLNEGGGAGLLQQEIERLTDENSRLRERLKQIESTAIQSQRDQSILKSDLEKTKSQLAMQKQVKGSSSEDELAELRKKMEGLKSSMDMSQASSRNMTAGISSDLTNTKHELLKVQEMLEMTEKELEKKVCMTAPFKNLKQMLMKKNEQIKELRRSLSKYNLHFLLCLLSHGRLHQCIYYLPHRLITLSSFSLKRSDLFMLHMM
;
A
#
# COMPACT_ATOMS: atom_id res chain seq x y z
N MET A 1 -21.13 -2.60 16.84
CA MET A 1 -20.87 -2.71 18.30
C MET A 1 -22.06 -2.32 19.19
N ARG A 2 -22.81 -1.24 18.94
CA ARG A 2 -23.99 -0.87 19.77
C ARG A 2 -25.05 -1.98 19.90
N PHE A 3 -25.39 -2.63 18.80
CA PHE A 3 -26.36 -3.73 18.77
C PHE A 3 -25.93 -4.91 19.65
N ALA A 4 -24.68 -5.35 19.52
CA ALA A 4 -24.12 -6.45 20.33
C ALA A 4 -24.11 -6.11 21.83
N ARG A 5 -23.72 -4.88 22.21
CA ARG A 5 -23.76 -4.42 23.61
C ARG A 5 -25.18 -4.37 24.17
N TYR A 6 -26.15 -3.90 23.38
CA TYR A 6 -27.55 -3.85 23.77
C TYR A 6 -28.13 -5.26 23.99
N GLN A 7 -27.88 -6.18 23.06
CA GLN A 7 -28.27 -7.59 23.22
C GLN A 7 -27.66 -8.20 24.49
N ARG A 8 -26.33 -8.05 24.69
CA ARG A 8 -25.65 -8.52 25.90
C ARG A 8 -26.32 -7.99 27.18
N GLY A 9 -26.67 -6.69 27.20
CA GLY A 9 -27.38 -6.08 28.33
C GLY A 9 -28.81 -6.57 28.54
N GLN A 10 -29.53 -6.98 27.50
CA GLN A 10 -30.83 -7.65 27.65
C GLN A 10 -30.69 -9.07 28.18
N ARG A 11 -29.73 -9.85 27.65
CA ARG A 11 -29.50 -11.24 28.08
C ARG A 11 -29.03 -11.33 29.53
N MET A 12 -28.14 -10.44 29.94
CA MET A 12 -27.73 -10.33 31.35
C MET A 12 -28.89 -9.96 32.29
N ARG A 13 -29.92 -9.24 31.80
CA ARG A 13 -31.13 -8.99 32.59
C ARG A 13 -32.01 -10.23 32.69
N GLY A 14 -32.10 -11.04 31.64
CA GLY A 14 -32.77 -12.34 31.67
C GLY A 14 -32.19 -13.26 32.72
N VAL A 15 -30.86 -13.43 32.73
CA VAL A 15 -30.17 -14.25 33.77
C VAL A 15 -30.48 -13.72 35.17
N LYS A 16 -30.39 -12.40 35.41
CA LYS A 16 -30.72 -11.82 36.71
C LYS A 16 -32.18 -12.08 37.12
N ALA A 17 -33.11 -12.02 36.17
CA ALA A 17 -34.51 -12.29 36.42
C ALA A 17 -34.73 -13.72 36.92
N CYS A 18 -34.00 -14.72 36.41
CA CYS A 18 -34.09 -16.11 36.92
C CYS A 18 -33.72 -16.21 38.41
N PHE A 19 -32.72 -15.45 38.87
CA PHE A 19 -32.33 -15.43 40.28
C PHE A 19 -33.36 -14.71 41.15
N GLU A 20 -33.91 -13.59 40.68
CA GLU A 20 -34.97 -12.89 41.41
C GLU A 20 -36.27 -13.72 41.44
N GLU A 21 -36.63 -14.41 40.36
CA GLU A 21 -37.77 -15.31 40.33
C GLU A 21 -37.63 -16.47 41.33
N LEU A 22 -36.44 -17.06 41.48
CA LEU A 22 -36.21 -18.06 42.51
C LEU A 22 -36.35 -17.47 43.93
N LYS A 23 -35.82 -16.27 44.15
CA LYS A 23 -35.95 -15.59 45.45
C LYS A 23 -37.40 -15.34 45.81
N ASP A 24 -38.18 -14.82 44.86
CA ASP A 24 -39.56 -14.43 45.07
C ASP A 24 -40.52 -15.64 45.16
N SER A 25 -40.20 -16.76 44.51
CA SER A 25 -41.08 -17.93 44.42
C SER A 25 -40.76 -19.06 45.38
N ARG A 26 -39.48 -19.32 45.69
CA ARG A 26 -39.05 -20.49 46.48
C ARG A 26 -38.36 -20.15 47.79
N LEU A 27 -37.75 -18.96 47.91
CA LEU A 27 -37.09 -18.48 49.14
C LEU A 27 -38.05 -17.65 50.01
N ILE A 28 -39.21 -18.22 50.35
CA ILE A 28 -40.25 -17.55 51.13
C ILE A 28 -40.21 -17.96 52.62
N GLU A 29 -39.64 -19.13 52.91
CA GLU A 29 -39.60 -19.71 54.25
C GLU A 29 -38.31 -19.32 55.01
N ASP A 30 -38.39 -19.23 56.34
CA ASP A 30 -37.24 -18.84 57.18
C ASP A 30 -36.26 -19.99 57.46
N THR A 31 -36.67 -21.24 57.21
CA THR A 31 -35.87 -22.45 57.46
C THR A 31 -35.97 -23.42 56.30
N PHE A 32 -34.83 -23.90 55.81
CA PHE A 32 -34.73 -24.91 54.76
C PHE A 32 -33.84 -26.07 55.18
N THR A 33 -34.17 -27.27 54.70
CA THR A 33 -33.28 -28.42 54.77
C THR A 33 -32.21 -28.35 53.67
N ILE A 34 -31.11 -29.10 53.86
CA ILE A 34 -30.03 -29.15 52.89
C ILE A 34 -30.51 -29.71 51.55
N ASP A 35 -31.40 -30.70 51.57
CA ASP A 35 -31.92 -31.36 50.37
C ASP A 35 -32.78 -30.39 49.54
N GLU A 36 -33.65 -29.60 50.19
CA GLU A 36 -34.46 -28.57 49.53
C GLU A 36 -33.60 -27.47 48.91
N VAL A 37 -32.57 -27.00 49.63
CA VAL A 37 -31.64 -26.00 49.09
C VAL A 37 -30.87 -26.56 47.89
N THR A 38 -30.45 -27.83 47.96
CA THR A 38 -29.74 -28.48 46.86
C THR A 38 -30.64 -28.60 45.61
N GLU A 39 -31.89 -29.03 45.78
CA GLU A 39 -32.86 -29.12 44.68
C GLU A 39 -33.15 -27.74 44.06
N MET A 40 -33.29 -26.71 44.88
CA MET A 40 -33.49 -25.33 44.40
C MET A 40 -32.29 -24.82 43.58
N LEU A 41 -31.07 -25.10 44.05
CA LEU A 41 -29.85 -24.70 43.33
C LEU A 41 -29.66 -25.48 42.03
N ASP A 42 -29.96 -26.78 42.02
CA ASP A 42 -29.89 -27.61 40.81
C ASP A 42 -30.93 -27.15 39.76
N GLY A 43 -32.15 -26.83 40.21
CA GLY A 43 -33.18 -26.26 39.34
C GLY A 43 -32.76 -24.91 38.74
N LEU A 44 -32.19 -24.01 39.56
CA LEU A 44 -31.67 -22.74 39.08
C LEU A 44 -30.53 -22.92 38.09
N LEU A 45 -29.60 -23.84 38.38
CA LEU A 45 -28.47 -24.15 37.50
C LEU A 45 -28.96 -24.64 36.13
N ALA A 46 -29.97 -25.50 36.09
CA ALA A 46 -30.54 -25.99 34.84
C ALA A 46 -31.16 -24.85 34.00
N VAL A 47 -31.93 -23.96 34.63
CA VAL A 47 -32.55 -22.81 33.95
C VAL A 47 -31.49 -21.82 33.44
N VAL A 48 -30.51 -21.47 34.27
CA VAL A 48 -29.42 -20.55 33.89
C VAL A 48 -28.57 -21.14 32.77
N ASN A 49 -28.25 -22.44 32.82
CA ASN A 49 -27.53 -23.11 31.74
C ASN A 49 -28.32 -23.05 30.42
N GLY A 50 -29.63 -23.28 30.46
CA GLY A 50 -30.49 -23.18 29.26
C GLY A 50 -30.50 -21.77 28.67
N GLU A 51 -30.57 -20.73 29.51
CA GLU A 51 -30.50 -19.33 29.07
C GLU A 51 -29.14 -18.98 28.46
N VAL A 52 -28.04 -19.41 29.08
CA VAL A 52 -26.67 -19.18 28.59
C VAL A 52 -26.43 -19.93 27.28
N GLU A 53 -26.82 -21.20 27.18
CA GLU A 53 -26.68 -21.99 25.95
C GLU A 53 -27.47 -21.35 24.80
N THR A 54 -28.71 -20.96 25.04
CA THR A 54 -29.54 -20.26 24.07
C THR A 54 -28.91 -18.94 23.62
N GLU A 55 -28.27 -18.19 24.54
CA GLU A 55 -27.55 -16.97 24.21
C GLU A 55 -26.32 -17.24 23.33
N LEU A 56 -25.49 -18.21 23.69
CA LEU A 56 -24.28 -18.55 22.94
C LEU A 56 -24.61 -18.98 21.50
N ILE A 57 -25.66 -19.80 21.33
CA ILE A 57 -26.16 -20.21 20.01
C ILE A 57 -26.63 -18.99 19.21
N ASN A 58 -27.42 -18.10 19.82
CA ASN A 58 -27.90 -16.89 19.17
C ASN A 58 -26.77 -15.95 18.77
N THR A 59 -25.73 -15.83 19.59
CA THR A 59 -24.52 -15.03 19.30
C THR A 59 -23.77 -15.61 18.10
N ALA A 60 -23.60 -16.93 18.03
CA ALA A 60 -22.99 -17.59 16.87
C ALA A 60 -23.80 -17.35 15.58
N HIS A 61 -25.13 -17.58 15.60
CA HIS A 61 -26.00 -17.35 14.46
C HIS A 61 -25.98 -15.90 13.98
N THR A 62 -26.03 -14.95 14.91
CA THR A 62 -25.98 -13.51 14.61
C THR A 62 -24.66 -13.12 13.96
N ASN A 63 -23.53 -13.64 14.47
CA ASN A 63 -22.21 -13.38 13.92
C ASN A 63 -22.04 -13.97 12.51
N ILE A 64 -22.56 -15.18 12.27
CA ILE A 64 -22.54 -15.79 10.94
C ILE A 64 -23.36 -14.96 9.94
N LEU A 65 -24.53 -14.45 10.35
CA LEU A 65 -25.34 -13.57 9.51
C LEU A 65 -24.61 -12.27 9.17
N LEU A 66 -23.95 -11.65 10.16
CA LEU A 66 -23.14 -10.45 9.96
C LEU A 66 -21.99 -10.71 8.97
N LEU A 67 -21.25 -11.81 9.14
CA LEU A 67 -20.16 -12.19 8.23
C LEU A 67 -20.67 -12.44 6.81
N ARG A 68 -21.81 -13.12 6.66
CA ARG A 68 -22.45 -13.33 5.36
C ARG A 68 -22.78 -12.00 4.67
N GLN A 69 -23.38 -11.06 5.38
CA GLN A 69 -23.69 -9.74 4.82
C GLN A 69 -22.42 -8.96 4.42
N LEU A 70 -21.38 -9.03 5.25
CA LEU A 70 -20.11 -8.36 4.99
C LEU A 70 -19.40 -8.95 3.76
N PHE A 71 -19.41 -10.28 3.61
CA PHE A 71 -18.83 -10.95 2.44
C PHE A 71 -19.60 -10.68 1.16
N GLN A 72 -20.94 -10.63 1.20
CA GLN A 72 -21.75 -10.24 0.05
C GLN A 72 -21.44 -8.81 -0.41
N GLN A 73 -21.21 -7.89 0.53
CA GLN A 73 -20.76 -6.54 0.19
C GLN A 73 -19.36 -6.58 -0.42
N ALA A 74 -18.40 -7.25 0.22
CA ALA A 74 -17.03 -7.34 -0.28
C ALA A 74 -16.95 -7.96 -1.69
N GLU A 75 -17.78 -8.97 -1.98
CA GLU A 75 -17.90 -9.58 -3.30
C GLU A 75 -18.42 -8.57 -4.35
N LYS A 76 -19.45 -7.79 -4.01
CA LYS A 76 -19.97 -6.73 -4.88
C LYS A 76 -18.90 -5.68 -5.22
N TRP A 77 -17.98 -5.42 -4.30
CA TRP A 77 -16.87 -4.48 -4.49
C TRP A 77 -15.58 -5.17 -4.98
N HIS A 78 -15.64 -6.47 -5.33
CA HIS A 78 -14.51 -7.29 -5.77
C HIS A 78 -13.28 -7.24 -4.85
N LEU A 79 -13.50 -7.11 -3.54
CA LEU A 79 -12.45 -7.08 -2.54
C LEU A 79 -11.96 -8.50 -2.25
N LYS A 80 -10.64 -8.68 -2.22
CA LYS A 80 -10.02 -9.92 -1.74
C LYS A 80 -9.87 -9.83 -0.22
N LEU A 81 -10.64 -10.64 0.51
CA LEU A 81 -10.57 -10.73 1.96
C LEU A 81 -9.65 -11.88 2.36
N GLN A 82 -8.78 -11.62 3.34
CA GLN A 82 -7.97 -12.64 4.00
C GLN A 82 -8.23 -12.53 5.50
N ALA A 83 -8.68 -13.64 6.11
CA ALA A 83 -8.85 -13.73 7.55
C ALA A 83 -7.70 -14.55 8.13
N ASP A 84 -6.98 -13.98 9.09
CA ASP A 84 -6.00 -14.71 9.88
C ASP A 84 -6.67 -15.23 11.15
N ILE A 85 -6.82 -16.55 11.22
CA ILE A 85 -7.47 -17.24 12.35
C ILE A 85 -6.61 -17.10 13.61
N SER A 86 -5.29 -16.94 13.46
CA SER A 86 -4.33 -16.86 14.57
C SER A 86 -4.52 -15.60 15.44
N GLU A 87 -5.16 -14.57 14.89
CA GLU A 87 -5.38 -13.28 15.57
C GLU A 87 -6.71 -13.24 16.35
N LEU A 88 -7.62 -14.22 16.16
CA LEU A 88 -8.95 -14.20 16.78
C LEU A 88 -8.91 -14.37 18.31
N GLU A 89 -7.90 -15.08 18.83
CA GLU A 89 -7.70 -15.28 20.28
C GLU A 89 -6.66 -14.32 20.87
N ASN A 90 -6.21 -13.34 20.09
CA ASN A 90 -5.21 -12.39 20.54
C ASN A 90 -5.78 -11.49 21.65
N ARG A 91 -5.38 -11.79 22.89
CA ARG A 91 -5.86 -11.08 24.10
C ARG A 91 -5.59 -9.57 24.04
N GLU A 92 -4.49 -9.14 23.43
CA GLU A 92 -4.18 -7.71 23.31
C GLU A 92 -5.16 -6.99 22.38
N LEU A 93 -5.58 -7.64 21.28
CA LEU A 93 -6.58 -7.08 20.37
C LEU A 93 -7.96 -7.06 21.02
N LEU A 94 -8.32 -8.12 21.76
CA LEU A 94 -9.57 -8.18 22.52
C LEU A 94 -9.64 -7.09 23.59
N GLU A 95 -8.53 -6.82 24.28
CA GLU A 95 -8.46 -5.77 25.30
C GLU A 95 -8.57 -4.37 24.67
N LYS A 96 -7.96 -4.13 23.51
CA LYS A 96 -8.16 -2.88 22.77
C LYS A 96 -9.62 -2.68 22.32
N ILE A 97 -10.28 -3.76 21.90
CA ILE A 97 -11.72 -3.72 21.54
C ILE A 97 -12.55 -3.40 22.78
N LYS A 98 -12.22 -4.00 23.92
CA LYS A 98 -12.87 -3.72 25.20
C LYS A 98 -12.71 -2.25 25.61
N ASP A 99 -11.47 -1.73 25.59
CA ASP A 99 -11.19 -0.31 25.88
C ASP A 99 -11.95 0.61 24.93
N PHE A 100 -12.04 0.26 23.65
CA PHE A 100 -12.82 1.00 22.67
C PHE A 100 -14.33 0.96 22.98
N GLU A 101 -14.89 -0.21 23.31
CA GLU A 101 -16.29 -0.33 23.74
C GLU A 101 -16.57 0.49 25.00
N GLU A 102 -15.65 0.49 25.96
CA GLU A 102 -15.78 1.27 27.19
C GLU A 102 -15.74 2.77 26.91
N ARG A 103 -14.79 3.27 26.11
CA ARG A 103 -14.68 4.70 25.77
C ARG A 103 -15.88 5.21 24.98
N GLU A 104 -16.30 4.47 23.96
CA GLU A 104 -17.38 4.90 23.06
C GLU A 104 -18.77 4.84 23.71
N PHE A 105 -18.94 4.00 24.74
CA PHE A 105 -20.26 3.71 25.29
C PHE A 105 -20.40 3.86 26.81
N SER A 106 -19.37 4.30 27.55
CA SER A 106 -19.47 4.74 28.95
C SER A 106 -19.97 6.19 29.09
N GLY A 107 -19.94 6.98 28.01
CA GLY A 107 -20.36 8.39 27.97
C GLY A 107 -21.87 8.66 27.97
N THR A 108 -22.72 7.78 28.50
CA THR A 108 -24.17 8.06 28.66
C THR A 108 -24.53 8.82 29.95
N LYS A 109 -23.55 9.22 30.77
CA LYS A 109 -23.75 10.39 31.64
C LYS A 109 -23.59 11.63 30.77
N ARG A 110 -24.73 12.22 30.38
CA ARG A 110 -24.81 13.58 29.85
C ARG A 110 -24.20 14.54 30.87
N GLU A 111 -22.90 14.77 30.81
CA GLU A 111 -22.33 16.03 31.28
C GLU A 111 -22.29 16.99 30.10
N ALA A 112 -22.95 18.12 30.27
CA ALA A 112 -23.30 19.10 29.25
C ALA A 112 -22.12 19.96 28.78
N ASP A 113 -20.87 19.58 29.05
CA ASP A 113 -19.69 20.42 28.84
C ASP A 113 -18.55 19.69 28.11
N PHE A 114 -18.88 18.91 27.07
CA PHE A 114 -17.88 18.48 26.10
C PHE A 114 -18.21 19.04 24.72
N ASN A 115 -17.38 20.02 24.35
CA ASN A 115 -17.27 20.58 23.02
C ASN A 115 -17.34 19.43 21.99
N PRO A 116 -18.31 19.40 21.06
CA PRO A 116 -18.43 18.31 20.13
C PRO A 116 -17.27 18.45 19.14
N MET A 117 -16.17 17.71 19.38
CA MET A 117 -15.39 17.21 18.26
C MET A 117 -16.39 16.61 17.29
N PRO A 118 -16.40 17.03 16.01
CA PRO A 118 -17.45 16.65 15.11
C PRO A 118 -17.50 15.13 15.12
N LEU A 119 -18.68 14.58 15.42
CA LEU A 119 -19.00 13.21 15.09
C LEU A 119 -18.39 12.99 13.71
N MET A 120 -17.33 12.18 13.62
CA MET A 120 -17.04 11.46 12.39
C MET A 120 -18.19 10.49 12.21
N LYS A 121 -19.37 11.03 11.90
CA LYS A 121 -20.38 10.33 11.13
C LYS A 121 -19.61 9.91 9.91
N LEU A 122 -19.36 8.61 9.80
CA LEU A 122 -19.11 8.01 8.51
C LEU A 122 -20.25 8.51 7.64
N GLU A 123 -19.91 9.43 6.73
CA GLU A 123 -20.85 9.84 5.71
C GLU A 123 -21.32 8.54 5.05
N PRO A 124 -22.62 8.41 4.76
CA PRO A 124 -23.07 7.31 3.95
C PRO A 124 -22.14 7.27 2.74
N LEU A 125 -21.64 6.08 2.38
CA LEU A 125 -21.02 5.81 1.09
C LEU A 125 -22.07 6.03 -0.01
N ASN A 126 -22.57 7.25 -0.12
CA ASN A 126 -23.05 7.79 -1.36
C ASN A 126 -21.79 7.85 -2.23
N GLU A 127 -21.85 7.09 -3.32
CA GLU A 127 -21.08 7.04 -4.58
C GLU A 127 -20.06 8.15 -4.93
N GLY A 128 -19.43 8.82 -3.97
CA GLY A 128 -18.72 10.08 -4.14
C GLY A 128 -17.32 10.10 -3.52
N GLY A 129 -17.01 9.22 -2.56
CA GLY A 129 -15.65 9.14 -2.01
C GLY A 129 -14.67 8.46 -2.96
N GLY A 130 -14.87 7.17 -3.23
CA GLY A 130 -14.07 6.42 -4.20
C GLY A 130 -14.51 6.65 -5.64
N ALA A 131 -15.81 6.72 -5.89
CA ALA A 131 -16.36 6.94 -7.22
C ALA A 131 -16.17 8.40 -7.69
N GLY A 132 -16.08 9.39 -6.80
CA GLY A 132 -15.70 10.76 -7.17
C GLY A 132 -14.24 10.87 -7.61
N LEU A 133 -13.32 10.19 -6.92
CA LEU A 133 -11.91 10.10 -7.35
C LEU A 133 -11.76 9.33 -8.66
N LEU A 134 -12.53 8.24 -8.85
CA LEU A 134 -12.57 7.52 -10.11
C LEU A 134 -13.16 8.38 -11.23
N GLN A 135 -14.21 9.15 -10.97
CA GLN A 135 -14.81 10.05 -11.95
C GLN A 135 -13.83 11.16 -12.36
N GLN A 136 -13.08 11.72 -11.40
CA GLN A 136 -12.01 12.69 -11.68
C GLN A 136 -10.88 12.07 -12.52
N GLU A 137 -10.48 10.84 -12.22
CA GLU A 137 -9.44 10.15 -12.99
C GLU A 137 -9.94 9.77 -14.39
N ILE A 138 -11.21 9.36 -14.51
CA ILE A 138 -11.87 9.13 -15.80
C ILE A 138 -11.88 10.43 -16.61
N GLU A 139 -12.31 11.55 -16.02
CA GLU A 139 -12.34 12.85 -16.70
C GLU A 139 -10.94 13.29 -17.14
N ARG A 140 -9.93 13.17 -16.26
CA ARG A 140 -8.52 13.45 -16.58
C ARG A 140 -8.01 12.60 -17.74
N LEU A 141 -8.27 11.29 -17.73
CA LEU A 141 -7.86 10.37 -18.79
C LEU A 141 -8.63 10.63 -20.10
N THR A 142 -9.87 11.11 -20.01
CA THR A 142 -10.69 11.47 -21.18
C THR A 142 -10.15 12.74 -21.84
N ASP A 143 -9.77 13.74 -21.04
CA ASP A 143 -9.12 14.97 -21.50
C ASP A 143 -7.73 14.71 -22.07
N GLU A 144 -6.95 13.82 -21.45
CA GLU A 144 -5.64 13.44 -21.98
C GLU A 144 -5.78 12.71 -23.33
N ASN A 145 -6.75 11.79 -23.45
CA ASN A 145 -7.07 11.15 -24.71
C ASN A 145 -7.57 12.12 -25.79
N SER A 146 -8.37 13.12 -25.43
CA SER A 146 -8.86 14.11 -26.39
C SER A 146 -7.72 14.98 -26.93
N ARG A 147 -6.82 15.44 -26.06
CA ARG A 147 -5.60 16.19 -26.44
C ARG A 147 -4.66 15.36 -27.31
N LEU A 148 -4.46 14.09 -26.99
CA LEU A 148 -3.64 13.18 -27.79
C LEU A 148 -4.24 12.95 -29.17
N ARG A 149 -5.56 12.76 -29.27
CA ARG A 149 -6.27 12.65 -30.55
C ARG A 149 -6.16 13.91 -31.39
N GLU A 150 -6.26 15.09 -30.77
CA GLU A 150 -6.09 16.37 -31.48
C GLU A 150 -4.67 16.56 -32.01
N ARG A 151 -3.65 16.24 -31.19
CA ARG A 151 -2.24 16.25 -31.63
C ARG A 151 -1.99 15.28 -32.78
N LEU A 152 -2.53 14.05 -32.70
CA LEU A 152 -2.43 13.09 -33.79
C LEU A 152 -3.03 13.64 -35.09
N LYS A 153 -4.22 14.25 -35.01
CA LYS A 153 -4.88 14.86 -36.17
C LYS A 153 -4.06 16.01 -36.78
N GLN A 154 -3.41 16.84 -35.96
CA GLN A 154 -2.54 17.92 -36.42
C GLN A 154 -1.28 17.37 -37.11
N ILE A 155 -0.66 16.34 -36.54
CA ILE A 155 0.52 15.68 -37.11
C ILE A 155 0.17 15.02 -38.45
N GLU A 156 -0.95 14.29 -38.51
CA GLU A 156 -1.46 13.68 -39.75
C GLU A 156 -1.70 14.72 -40.85
N SER A 157 -2.36 15.84 -40.53
CA SER A 157 -2.58 16.93 -41.49
C SER A 157 -1.26 17.52 -41.98
N THR A 158 -0.28 17.70 -41.09
CA THR A 158 1.03 18.25 -41.43
C THR A 158 1.83 17.28 -42.31
N ALA A 159 1.76 15.98 -42.02
CA ALA A 159 2.39 14.93 -42.83
C ALA A 159 1.78 14.86 -44.24
N ILE A 160 0.44 14.92 -44.36
CA ILE A 160 -0.25 14.96 -45.66
C ILE A 160 0.15 16.20 -46.45
N GLN A 161 0.22 17.37 -45.81
CA GLN A 161 0.61 18.61 -46.48
C GLN A 161 2.06 18.54 -46.95
N SER A 162 2.99 18.09 -46.10
CA SER A 162 4.39 17.91 -46.47
C SER A 162 4.57 16.91 -47.62
N GLN A 163 3.77 15.84 -47.66
CA GLN A 163 3.79 14.87 -48.75
C GLN A 163 3.27 15.47 -50.08
N ARG A 164 2.23 16.31 -50.02
CA ARG A 164 1.76 17.07 -51.19
C ARG A 164 2.83 18.04 -51.69
N ASP A 165 3.42 18.81 -50.80
CA ASP A 165 4.48 19.76 -51.14
C ASP A 165 5.67 19.02 -51.77
N GLN A 166 6.05 17.86 -51.20
CA GLN A 166 7.10 17.00 -51.78
C GLN A 166 6.75 16.53 -53.20
N SER A 167 5.50 16.18 -53.48
CA SER A 167 5.08 15.75 -54.82
C SER A 167 5.13 16.90 -55.84
N ILE A 168 4.73 18.11 -55.42
CA ILE A 168 4.76 19.32 -56.25
C ILE A 168 6.22 19.70 -56.54
N LEU A 169 7.05 19.79 -55.51
CA LEU A 169 8.48 20.06 -55.62
C LEU A 169 9.18 19.05 -56.52
N LYS A 170 8.85 17.75 -56.42
CA LYS A 170 9.38 16.72 -57.33
C LYS A 170 8.97 16.97 -58.79
N SER A 171 7.71 17.28 -59.05
CA SER A 171 7.22 17.59 -60.40
C SER A 171 7.91 18.83 -60.99
N ASP A 172 8.05 19.90 -60.21
CA ASP A 172 8.70 21.12 -60.66
C ASP A 172 10.21 20.93 -60.85
N LEU A 173 10.84 20.07 -60.04
CA LEU A 173 12.23 19.67 -60.23
C LEU A 173 12.41 18.89 -61.54
N GLU A 174 11.48 18.00 -61.91
CA GLU A 174 11.52 17.33 -63.21
C GLU A 174 11.29 18.27 -64.40
N LYS A 175 10.33 19.20 -64.29
CA LYS A 175 10.09 20.23 -65.32
C LYS A 175 11.29 21.15 -65.50
N THR A 176 11.91 21.59 -64.42
CA THR A 176 13.11 22.44 -64.49
C THR A 176 14.31 21.68 -65.03
N LYS A 177 14.47 20.39 -64.68
CA LYS A 177 15.49 19.52 -65.29
C LYS A 177 15.28 19.33 -66.79
N SER A 178 14.05 19.11 -67.26
CA SER A 178 13.76 18.96 -68.68
C SER A 178 13.91 20.28 -69.45
N GLN A 179 13.51 21.41 -68.87
CA GLN A 179 13.77 22.75 -69.42
C GLN A 179 15.27 23.04 -69.51
N LEU A 180 16.06 22.70 -68.50
CA LEU A 180 17.53 22.82 -68.55
C LEU A 180 18.17 21.90 -69.59
N ALA A 181 17.62 20.71 -69.83
CA ALA A 181 18.07 19.82 -70.89
C ALA A 181 17.75 20.38 -72.29
N MET A 182 16.59 21.00 -72.46
CA MET A 182 16.21 21.73 -73.69
C MET A 182 17.04 23.01 -73.90
N GLN A 183 17.32 23.75 -72.83
CA GLN A 183 18.16 24.96 -72.85
C GLN A 183 19.64 24.63 -73.12
N LYS A 184 20.12 23.43 -72.75
CA LYS A 184 21.43 22.91 -73.16
C LYS A 184 21.51 22.53 -74.65
N GLN A 185 20.40 22.24 -75.33
CA GLN A 185 20.36 22.05 -76.78
C GLN A 185 20.20 23.36 -77.56
N VAL A 186 19.72 24.44 -76.92
CA VAL A 186 19.49 25.74 -77.55
C VAL A 186 20.16 26.84 -76.72
N LYS A 187 21.49 26.95 -76.81
CA LYS A 187 22.20 28.24 -76.75
C LYS A 187 23.69 28.08 -77.06
N GLY A 188 24.02 28.28 -78.33
CA GLY A 188 25.09 29.21 -78.65
C GLY A 188 24.58 30.64 -78.43
N SER A 189 25.44 31.49 -77.89
CA SER A 189 25.33 32.96 -77.78
C SER A 189 24.33 33.54 -76.77
N SER A 190 24.82 33.89 -75.57
CA SER A 190 24.87 35.27 -75.06
C SER A 190 25.44 35.26 -73.63
N SER A 191 26.69 35.67 -73.46
CA SER A 191 27.44 35.62 -72.19
C SER A 191 27.63 37.03 -71.63
N GLU A 192 26.73 37.48 -70.76
CA GLU A 192 27.06 38.33 -69.60
C GLU A 192 25.83 38.57 -68.72
N ASP A 193 24.66 38.85 -69.32
CA ASP A 193 23.41 39.11 -68.57
C ASP A 193 22.85 37.86 -67.87
N GLU A 194 22.94 36.69 -68.50
CA GLU A 194 22.53 35.42 -67.88
C GLU A 194 23.43 35.03 -66.71
N LEU A 195 24.73 35.37 -66.81
CA LEU A 195 25.70 35.19 -65.73
C LEU A 195 25.41 36.12 -64.55
N ALA A 196 24.99 37.37 -64.82
CA ALA A 196 24.56 38.31 -63.79
C ALA A 196 23.27 37.86 -63.10
N GLU A 197 22.29 37.34 -63.85
CA GLU A 197 21.02 36.87 -63.31
C GLU A 197 21.17 35.55 -62.51
N LEU A 198 22.04 34.64 -62.97
CA LEU A 198 22.41 33.43 -62.23
C LEU A 198 23.17 33.77 -60.94
N ARG A 199 24.10 34.73 -60.96
CA ARG A 199 24.77 35.24 -59.75
C ARG A 199 23.75 35.80 -58.77
N LYS A 200 22.78 36.59 -59.23
CA LYS A 200 21.70 37.15 -58.39
C LYS A 200 20.82 36.07 -57.77
N LYS A 201 20.45 35.02 -58.52
CA LYS A 201 19.70 33.88 -57.98
C LYS A 201 20.51 33.07 -56.98
N MET A 202 21.81 32.89 -57.22
CA MET A 202 22.72 32.20 -56.31
C MET A 202 22.95 33.00 -55.02
N GLU A 203 23.03 34.32 -55.10
CA GLU A 203 23.09 35.24 -53.94
C GLU A 203 21.80 35.16 -53.11
N GLY A 204 20.63 35.13 -53.76
CA GLY A 204 19.33 35.00 -53.09
C GLY A 204 19.14 33.63 -52.41
N LEU A 205 19.55 32.55 -53.06
CA LEU A 205 19.56 31.20 -52.49
C LEU A 205 20.54 31.05 -51.32
N LYS A 206 21.72 31.67 -51.44
CA LYS A 206 22.70 31.68 -50.36
C LYS A 206 22.16 32.44 -49.14
N SER A 207 21.55 33.60 -49.38
CA SER A 207 20.91 34.40 -48.33
C SER A 207 19.75 33.65 -47.65
N SER A 208 18.91 32.93 -48.41
CA SER A 208 17.81 32.16 -47.82
C SER A 208 18.29 30.93 -47.04
N MET A 209 19.37 30.29 -47.49
CA MET A 209 20.02 29.19 -46.79
C MET A 209 20.67 29.67 -45.49
N ASP A 210 21.40 30.80 -45.53
CA ASP A 210 22.02 31.40 -44.35
C ASP A 210 20.96 31.82 -43.32
N MET A 211 19.83 32.38 -43.75
CA MET A 211 18.71 32.73 -42.87
C MET A 211 18.04 31.50 -42.24
N SER A 212 17.84 30.43 -43.01
CA SER A 212 17.27 29.17 -42.51
C SER A 212 18.21 28.48 -41.52
N GLN A 213 19.51 28.51 -41.82
CA GLN A 213 20.55 27.93 -40.97
C GLN A 213 20.72 28.73 -39.67
N ALA A 214 20.64 30.07 -39.72
CA ALA A 214 20.64 30.92 -38.53
C ALA A 214 19.40 30.68 -37.64
N SER A 215 18.21 30.54 -38.24
CA SER A 215 16.98 30.25 -37.50
C SER A 215 17.02 28.87 -36.82
N SER A 216 17.49 27.84 -37.53
CA SER A 216 17.68 26.50 -36.96
C SER A 216 18.73 26.48 -35.83
N ARG A 217 19.81 27.26 -35.97
CA ARG A 217 20.86 27.39 -34.95
C ARG A 217 20.36 28.11 -33.69
N ASN A 218 19.52 29.11 -33.84
CA ASN A 218 18.88 29.80 -32.72
C ASN A 218 17.88 28.89 -31.99
N MET A 219 17.09 28.10 -32.74
CA MET A 219 16.14 27.16 -32.13
C MET A 219 16.85 26.03 -31.37
N THR A 220 17.95 25.50 -31.91
CA THR A 220 18.76 24.49 -31.21
C THR A 220 19.45 25.06 -29.97
N ALA A 221 19.90 26.31 -29.99
CA ALA A 221 20.44 26.99 -28.81
C ALA A 221 19.38 27.20 -27.72
N GLY A 222 18.15 27.61 -28.09
CA GLY A 222 17.04 27.75 -27.15
C GLY A 222 16.67 26.43 -26.48
N ILE A 223 16.52 25.36 -27.26
CA ILE A 223 16.23 24.01 -26.74
C ILE A 223 17.34 23.54 -25.81
N SER A 224 18.61 23.79 -26.14
CA SER A 224 19.75 23.45 -25.27
C SER A 224 19.68 24.21 -23.94
N SER A 225 19.29 25.48 -23.96
CA SER A 225 19.13 26.28 -22.76
C SER A 225 17.99 25.75 -21.88
N ASP A 226 16.83 25.46 -22.47
CA ASP A 226 15.68 24.90 -21.74
C ASP A 226 16.00 23.51 -21.16
N LEU A 227 16.75 22.69 -21.90
CA LEU A 227 17.23 21.40 -21.42
C LEU A 227 18.17 21.56 -20.22
N THR A 228 19.04 22.57 -20.23
CA THR A 228 19.90 22.84 -19.06
C THR A 228 19.10 23.33 -17.86
N ASN A 229 18.10 24.19 -18.06
CA ASN A 229 17.25 24.71 -16.99
C ASN A 229 16.43 23.59 -16.34
N THR A 230 15.76 22.78 -17.15
CA THR A 230 14.97 21.62 -16.67
C THR A 230 15.85 20.61 -15.94
N LYS A 231 17.09 20.37 -16.40
CA LYS A 231 18.05 19.53 -15.68
C LYS A 231 18.40 20.08 -14.31
N HIS A 232 18.60 21.40 -14.19
CA HIS A 232 18.87 22.04 -12.90
C HIS A 232 17.66 21.98 -11.96
N GLU A 233 16.44 22.17 -12.46
CA GLU A 233 15.22 22.02 -11.68
C GLU A 233 15.03 20.57 -11.20
N LEU A 234 15.27 19.59 -12.07
CA LEU A 234 15.20 18.18 -11.72
C LEU A 234 16.18 17.83 -10.60
N LEU A 235 17.44 18.30 -10.70
CA LEU A 235 18.43 18.08 -9.65
C LEU A 235 18.02 18.70 -8.31
N LYS A 236 17.43 19.91 -8.33
CA LYS A 236 16.90 20.55 -7.11
C LYS A 236 15.77 19.75 -6.48
N VAL A 237 14.82 19.26 -7.30
CA VAL A 237 13.71 18.42 -6.81
C VAL A 237 14.24 17.12 -6.24
N GLN A 238 15.23 16.50 -6.88
CA GLN A 238 15.86 15.27 -6.41
C GLN A 238 16.55 15.48 -5.04
N GLU A 239 17.28 16.57 -4.87
CA GLU A 239 17.92 16.92 -3.58
C GLU A 239 16.88 17.19 -2.49
N MET A 240 15.81 17.94 -2.80
CA MET A 240 14.72 18.16 -1.85
C MET A 240 14.03 16.86 -1.45
N LEU A 241 13.81 15.95 -2.40
CA LEU A 241 13.21 14.65 -2.14
C LEU A 241 14.09 13.84 -1.18
N GLU A 242 15.40 13.73 -1.45
CA GLU A 242 16.35 13.03 -0.57
C GLU A 242 16.38 13.63 0.86
N MET A 243 16.35 14.96 0.97
CA MET A 243 16.26 15.65 2.26
C MET A 243 14.97 15.29 3.01
N THR A 244 13.83 15.32 2.33
CA THR A 244 12.54 14.99 2.96
C THR A 244 12.43 13.51 3.35
N GLU A 245 13.00 12.60 2.57
CA GLU A 245 13.07 11.17 2.90
C GLU A 245 13.88 10.95 4.18
N LYS A 246 15.07 11.58 4.28
CA LYS A 246 15.90 11.50 5.50
C LYS A 246 15.20 12.07 6.72
N GLU A 247 14.45 13.16 6.57
CA GLU A 247 13.65 13.72 7.67
C GLU A 247 12.50 12.80 8.08
N LEU A 248 11.81 12.18 7.12
CA LEU A 248 10.75 11.24 7.38
C LEU A 248 11.27 10.01 8.11
N GLU A 249 12.40 9.45 7.67
CA GLU A 249 13.05 8.30 8.33
C GLU A 249 13.44 8.63 9.78
N LYS A 250 13.99 9.82 10.02
CA LYS A 250 14.26 10.31 11.39
C LYS A 250 12.97 10.41 12.21
N LYS A 251 11.91 10.99 11.67
CA LYS A 251 10.61 11.11 12.36
C LYS A 251 10.03 9.75 12.70
N VAL A 252 10.06 8.80 11.76
CA VAL A 252 9.63 7.40 11.97
C VAL A 252 10.45 6.75 13.08
N CYS A 253 11.78 6.89 13.06
CA CYS A 253 12.66 6.37 14.11
C CYS A 253 12.40 6.98 15.49
N MET A 254 11.88 8.22 15.53
CA MET A 254 11.55 8.92 16.77
C MET A 254 10.17 8.57 17.33
N THR A 255 9.29 7.93 16.55
CA THR A 255 7.95 7.56 17.00
C THR A 255 8.01 6.55 18.16
N ALA A 256 7.10 6.71 19.12
CA ALA A 256 7.02 5.84 20.30
C ALA A 256 6.86 4.35 19.94
N PRO A 257 6.02 3.95 18.96
CA PRO A 257 5.91 2.55 18.55
C PRO A 257 7.22 1.97 18.03
N PHE A 258 7.96 2.71 17.19
CA PHE A 258 9.24 2.25 16.65
C PHE A 258 10.31 2.12 17.74
N LYS A 259 10.39 3.10 18.66
CA LYS A 259 11.28 3.03 19.82
C LYS A 259 10.96 1.84 20.72
N ASN A 260 9.69 1.59 20.99
CA ASN A 260 9.23 0.46 21.80
C ASN A 260 9.57 -0.87 21.13
N LEU A 261 9.32 -1.00 19.83
CA LEU A 261 9.67 -2.20 19.05
C LEU A 261 11.19 -2.45 19.06
N LYS A 262 11.99 -1.41 18.84
CA LYS A 262 13.46 -1.49 18.88
C LYS A 262 13.96 -1.96 20.26
N GLN A 263 13.41 -1.41 21.34
CA GLN A 263 13.76 -1.83 22.70
C GLN A 263 13.34 -3.29 22.97
N MET A 264 12.15 -3.71 22.53
CA MET A 264 11.68 -5.08 22.68
C MET A 264 12.59 -6.07 21.93
N LEU A 265 12.97 -5.76 20.68
CA LEU A 265 13.89 -6.57 19.89
C LEU A 265 15.27 -6.69 20.55
N MET A 266 15.82 -5.59 21.08
CA MET A 266 17.09 -5.64 21.82
C MET A 266 17.00 -6.54 23.05
N LYS A 267 15.92 -6.44 23.84
CA LYS A 267 15.71 -7.31 25.01
C LYS A 267 15.60 -8.78 24.61
N LYS A 268 14.81 -9.10 23.58
CA LYS A 268 14.65 -10.47 23.07
C LYS A 268 15.98 -11.03 22.55
N ASN A 269 16.77 -10.23 21.85
CA ASN A 269 18.09 -10.64 21.38
C ASN A 269 19.04 -10.95 22.53
N GLU A 270 19.00 -10.17 23.61
CA GLU A 270 19.83 -10.45 24.79
C GLU A 270 19.37 -11.72 25.52
N GLN A 271 18.07 -11.94 25.64
CA GLN A 271 17.50 -13.19 26.15
C GLN A 271 17.93 -14.40 25.30
N ILE A 272 17.92 -14.28 23.96
CA ILE A 272 18.39 -15.34 23.06
C ILE A 272 19.88 -15.61 23.29
N LYS A 273 20.72 -14.58 23.45
CA LYS A 273 22.15 -14.78 23.76
C LYS A 273 22.33 -15.50 25.09
N GLU A 274 21.58 -15.11 26.11
CA GLU A 274 21.64 -15.74 27.43
C GLU A 274 21.21 -17.20 27.38
N LEU A 275 20.09 -17.50 26.73
CA LEU A 275 19.63 -18.88 26.51
C LEU A 275 20.66 -19.71 25.74
N ARG A 276 21.28 -19.15 24.71
CA ARG A 276 22.37 -19.83 23.98
C ARG A 276 23.58 -20.11 24.88
N ARG A 277 23.97 -19.17 25.76
CA ARG A 277 25.04 -19.39 26.75
C ARG A 277 24.66 -20.47 27.76
N SER A 278 23.43 -20.47 28.27
CA SER A 278 22.93 -21.47 29.21
C SER A 278 22.87 -22.86 28.56
N LEU A 279 22.34 -22.96 27.34
CA LEU A 279 22.29 -24.21 26.58
C LEU A 279 23.69 -24.77 26.29
N SER A 280 24.69 -23.90 26.07
CA SER A 280 26.09 -24.30 25.91
C SER A 280 26.65 -24.91 27.20
N LYS A 281 26.33 -24.36 28.38
CA LYS A 281 26.73 -24.94 29.67
C LYS A 281 26.11 -26.32 29.92
N TYR A 282 24.82 -26.50 29.61
CA TYR A 282 24.15 -27.78 29.78
C TYR A 282 24.66 -28.84 28.79
N ASN A 283 24.95 -28.48 27.54
CA ASN A 283 25.59 -29.38 26.58
C ASN A 283 26.99 -29.81 27.06
N LEU A 284 27.77 -28.88 27.63
CA LEU A 284 29.09 -29.20 28.18
C LEU A 284 28.99 -30.13 29.41
N HIS A 285 28.02 -29.89 30.30
CA HIS A 285 27.76 -30.75 31.45
C HIS A 285 27.25 -32.14 31.03
N PHE A 286 26.40 -32.23 30.01
CA PHE A 286 25.92 -33.49 29.46
C PHE A 286 27.05 -34.32 28.85
N LEU A 287 27.96 -33.68 28.10
CA LEU A 287 29.18 -34.30 27.57
C LEU A 287 30.13 -34.78 28.68
N LEU A 288 30.34 -33.98 29.74
CA LEU A 288 31.15 -34.36 30.90
C LEU A 288 30.52 -35.52 31.69
N CYS A 289 29.19 -35.54 31.85
CA CYS A 289 28.48 -36.61 32.53
C CYS A 289 28.57 -37.92 31.75
N LEU A 290 28.43 -37.89 30.42
CA LEU A 290 28.62 -39.03 29.53
C LEU A 290 30.07 -39.58 29.55
N LEU A 291 31.07 -38.69 29.65
CA LEU A 291 32.48 -39.06 29.81
C LEU A 291 32.74 -39.73 31.18
N SER A 292 32.15 -39.22 32.25
CA SER A 292 32.31 -39.77 33.62
C SER A 292 31.67 -41.15 33.82
N HIS A 293 30.60 -41.46 33.09
CA HIS A 293 29.84 -42.72 33.22
C HIS A 293 30.28 -43.82 32.25
N GLY A 294 31.43 -43.67 31.57
CA GLY A 294 32.02 -44.74 30.73
C GLY A 294 31.19 -45.14 29.50
N ARG A 295 30.15 -44.37 29.13
CA ARG A 295 29.29 -44.65 27.97
C ARG A 295 29.76 -43.88 26.73
N LEU A 296 31.05 -43.91 26.44
CA LEU A 296 31.59 -43.33 25.20
C LEU A 296 31.20 -44.14 23.96
N HIS A 297 30.86 -45.42 24.11
CA HIS A 297 30.62 -46.31 22.97
C HIS A 297 29.25 -46.12 22.28
N GLN A 298 28.35 -45.32 22.85
CA GLN A 298 26.99 -45.13 22.31
C GLN A 298 26.73 -43.70 21.80
N CYS A 299 27.57 -42.72 22.17
CA CYS A 299 27.42 -41.34 21.69
C CYS A 299 28.08 -41.08 20.33
N ILE A 300 28.98 -41.95 19.86
CA ILE A 300 29.60 -41.80 18.53
C ILE A 300 28.61 -42.15 17.40
N TYR A 301 27.60 -42.98 17.67
CA TYR A 301 26.64 -43.43 16.64
C TYR A 301 25.31 -42.66 16.58
N TYR A 302 25.08 -41.73 17.52
CA TYR A 302 23.84 -40.92 17.58
C TYR A 302 24.08 -39.40 17.51
N LEU A 303 25.20 -38.97 16.92
CA LEU A 303 25.28 -37.63 16.32
C LEU A 303 24.84 -37.73 14.85
N PRO A 304 23.56 -37.52 14.50
CA PRO A 304 23.20 -37.30 13.11
C PRO A 304 23.77 -35.95 12.71
N HIS A 305 24.86 -35.95 11.95
CA HIS A 305 25.18 -35.12 10.76
C HIS A 305 24.74 -33.64 10.64
N ARG A 306 24.23 -32.98 11.68
CA ARG A 306 23.71 -31.60 11.66
C ARG A 306 24.60 -30.58 12.38
N LEU A 307 25.74 -31.01 12.94
CA LEU A 307 26.74 -30.11 13.53
C LEU A 307 27.84 -29.68 12.55
N ILE A 308 27.84 -30.17 11.30
CA ILE A 308 28.82 -29.76 10.27
C ILE A 308 28.24 -28.73 9.27
N THR A 309 26.93 -28.48 9.26
CA THR A 309 26.33 -27.49 8.33
C THR A 309 25.94 -26.16 8.98
N LEU A 310 26.12 -25.98 10.30
CA LEU A 310 25.75 -24.73 11.00
C LEU A 310 26.94 -23.87 11.47
N SER A 311 28.18 -24.32 11.29
CA SER A 311 29.37 -23.46 11.45
C SER A 311 29.77 -22.71 10.17
N SER A 312 29.07 -22.96 9.04
CA SER A 312 29.37 -22.35 7.74
C SER A 312 28.32 -21.34 7.25
N PHE A 313 27.30 -21.04 8.06
CA PHE A 313 26.23 -20.10 7.69
C PHE A 313 26.14 -18.87 8.59
N SER A 314 27.27 -18.48 9.18
CA SER A 314 27.48 -17.16 9.77
C SER A 314 28.80 -16.61 9.27
N LEU A 315 28.84 -16.20 8.01
CA LEU A 315 29.57 -15.04 7.50
C LEU A 315 29.20 -14.85 6.02
N LYS A 316 28.86 -13.62 5.62
CA LYS A 316 28.46 -13.17 4.27
C LYS A 316 27.00 -13.36 3.86
N ARG A 317 26.10 -12.67 4.56
CA ARG A 317 24.90 -12.09 3.89
C ARG A 317 24.52 -10.69 4.38
N SER A 318 25.37 -10.06 5.18
CA SER A 318 25.23 -8.67 5.63
C SER A 318 26.02 -7.66 4.78
N ASP A 319 26.84 -8.11 3.82
CA ASP A 319 27.66 -7.21 2.97
C ASP A 319 27.22 -7.17 1.49
N LEU A 320 26.04 -7.71 1.15
CA LEU A 320 25.54 -7.73 -0.25
C LEU A 320 24.24 -6.95 -0.47
N PHE A 321 23.86 -6.07 0.45
CA PHE A 321 22.73 -5.14 0.27
C PHE A 321 23.09 -3.66 0.46
N MET A 322 24.37 -3.35 0.70
CA MET A 322 24.92 -1.99 0.77
C MET A 322 25.90 -1.73 -0.38
N LEU A 323 25.61 -2.26 -1.58
CA LEU A 323 26.41 -1.99 -2.78
C LEU A 323 25.59 -1.94 -4.08
N HIS A 324 24.29 -1.64 -3.97
CA HIS A 324 23.45 -1.38 -5.15
C HIS A 324 22.50 -0.19 -4.97
N MET A 325 22.96 0.84 -4.25
CA MET A 325 22.40 2.20 -4.26
C MET A 325 23.52 3.24 -4.14
N MET A 326 24.45 3.21 -5.09
CA MET A 326 25.08 4.42 -5.63
C MET A 326 24.80 4.43 -7.13
#